data_AF-A0A952B390-F1
#
_entry.id   AF-A0A952B390-F1
#
_cell.length_a   1.000
_cell.length_b   1.000
_cell.length_c   1.000
_cell.angle_alpha   90.00
_cell.angle_beta   90.00
_cell.angle_gamma   90.00
#
_symmetry.space_group_name_H-M   'P 1'
#
loop_
_entity.id
_entity.type
_entity.pdbx_description
1 polymer ?
#
loop_
_entity_poly.entity_id
_entity_poly.type
_entity_poly.pdbx_seq_one_letter_code
_entity_poly.pdbx_strand_id
1 'polypeptide(L)'
;MNLKNNKKVDRLIIAAISIAWALFQLALPRLIILDSTTVRAVHLAFAISLVFLTCRFRTQKKQRTDLSDAISHIPIIDYILAVLACLSVLYFVFDWTGISMRAGLPIRRDVVISVILIVLLLEATRRAIGPALAI
;
A
#
# COMPACT_ATOMS: atom_id res chain seq x y z
N MET A 1 1.41 14.41 27.80
CA MET A 1 0.88 13.08 28.17
C MET A 1 0.23 12.30 27.00
N ASN A 2 0.56 12.58 25.72
CA ASN A 2 -0.22 12.05 24.56
C ASN A 2 0.57 11.15 23.58
N LEU A 3 1.89 11.00 23.75
CA LEU A 3 2.73 10.27 22.78
C LEU A 3 2.59 8.74 22.87
N LYS A 4 2.23 8.19 24.04
CA LYS A 4 2.12 6.72 24.23
C LYS A 4 0.84 6.15 23.61
N ASN A 5 -0.21 6.97 23.47
CA ASN A 5 -1.50 6.52 22.94
C ASN A 5 -1.46 6.36 21.41
N ASN A 6 -0.86 7.32 20.70
CA ASN A 6 -0.70 7.25 19.23
C ASN A 6 0.08 6.01 18.78
N LYS A 7 1.13 5.61 19.52
CA LYS A 7 1.90 4.38 19.24
C LYS A 7 1.09 3.09 19.37
N LYS A 8 -0.01 3.08 20.13
CA LYS A 8 -0.90 1.92 20.24
C LYS A 8 -1.89 1.89 19.07
N VAL A 9 -2.42 3.06 18.70
CA VAL A 9 -3.32 3.22 17.56
C VAL A 9 -2.63 2.82 16.26
N ASP A 10 -1.40 3.29 16.02
CA ASP A 10 -0.60 2.94 14.83
C ASP A 10 -0.42 1.41 14.69
N ARG A 11 -0.07 0.73 15.80
CA ARG A 11 0.09 -0.73 15.82
C ARG A 11 -1.23 -1.47 15.60
N LEU A 12 -2.32 -0.95 16.14
CA LEU A 12 -3.65 -1.52 15.94
C LEU A 12 -4.08 -1.43 14.48
N ILE A 13 -3.82 -0.29 13.82
CA ILE A 13 -4.15 -0.07 12.40
C ILE A 13 -3.35 -1.03 11.52
N ILE A 14 -2.03 -1.12 11.71
CA ILE A 14 -1.17 -2.03 10.93
C ILE A 14 -1.59 -3.49 11.15
N ALA A 15 -1.88 -3.88 12.39
CA ALA A 15 -2.35 -5.23 12.71
C ALA A 15 -3.71 -5.52 12.06
N ALA A 16 -4.65 -4.58 12.12
CA ALA A 16 -5.97 -4.73 11.52
C ALA A 16 -5.90 -4.94 10.00
N ILE A 17 -5.10 -4.13 9.29
CA ILE A 17 -4.89 -4.26 7.85
C ILE A 17 -4.20 -5.59 7.52
N SER A 18 -3.19 -6.00 8.29
CA SER A 18 -2.49 -7.26 8.06
C SER A 18 -3.39 -8.48 8.26
N ILE A 19 -4.24 -8.46 9.29
CA ILE A 19 -5.23 -9.50 9.56
C ILE A 19 -6.27 -9.55 8.42
N ALA A 20 -6.75 -8.38 7.98
CA ALA A 20 -7.67 -8.29 6.84
C ALA A 20 -7.06 -8.88 5.55
N TRP A 21 -5.78 -8.61 5.29
CA TRP A 21 -5.06 -9.17 4.14
C TRP A 21 -4.95 -10.69 4.22
N ALA A 22 -4.57 -11.24 5.38
CA ALA A 22 -4.48 -12.68 5.59
C ALA A 22 -5.85 -13.37 5.40
N LEU A 23 -6.93 -12.78 5.93
CA LEU A 23 -8.29 -13.28 5.75
C LEU A 23 -8.70 -13.26 4.28
N PHE A 24 -8.38 -12.19 3.54
CA PHE A 24 -8.65 -12.11 2.11
C PHE A 24 -7.96 -13.24 1.35
N GLN A 25 -6.68 -13.48 1.59
CA GLN A 25 -5.92 -14.56 0.93
C GLN A 25 -6.50 -15.95 1.25
N LEU A 26 -6.97 -16.16 2.47
CA LEU A 26 -7.58 -17.42 2.88
C LEU A 26 -9.00 -17.62 2.32
N ALA A 27 -9.71 -16.53 2.01
CA ALA A 27 -11.05 -16.56 1.42
C ALA A 27 -11.05 -16.86 -0.09
N LEU A 28 -9.99 -16.49 -0.82
CA LEU A 28 -9.91 -16.65 -2.29
C LEU A 28 -10.08 -18.10 -2.78
N PRO A 29 -9.41 -19.12 -2.20
CA PRO A 29 -9.49 -20.48 -2.73
C PRO A 29 -10.86 -21.14 -2.58
N ARG A 30 -11.73 -20.60 -1.69
CA ARG A 30 -12.97 -21.28 -1.27
C ARG A 30 -14.25 -20.47 -1.47
N LEU A 31 -14.22 -19.14 -1.33
CA LEU A 31 -15.44 -18.33 -1.21
C LEU A 31 -15.65 -17.34 -2.37
N ILE A 32 -14.58 -16.88 -3.02
CA ILE A 32 -14.67 -15.78 -3.97
C ILE A 32 -13.95 -16.13 -5.27
N ILE A 33 -14.74 -16.35 -6.33
CA ILE A 33 -14.23 -16.57 -7.68
C ILE A 33 -14.13 -15.19 -8.34
N LEU A 34 -12.94 -14.60 -8.30
CA LEU A 34 -12.58 -13.34 -8.97
C LEU A 34 -11.61 -13.61 -10.10
N ASP A 35 -11.60 -12.74 -11.10
CA ASP A 35 -10.57 -12.76 -12.14
C ASP A 35 -9.17 -12.61 -11.55
N SER A 36 -8.21 -13.32 -12.14
CA SER A 36 -6.81 -13.33 -11.69
C SER A 36 -6.17 -11.93 -11.67
N THR A 37 -6.65 -11.00 -12.51
CA THR A 37 -6.15 -9.62 -12.53
C THR A 37 -6.73 -8.80 -11.38
N THR A 38 -8.02 -8.95 -11.08
CA THR A 38 -8.66 -8.27 -9.95
C THR A 38 -8.09 -8.74 -8.62
N VAL A 39 -7.80 -10.04 -8.47
CA VAL A 39 -7.15 -10.59 -7.27
C VAL A 39 -5.77 -9.96 -7.04
N ARG A 40 -4.94 -9.86 -8.09
CA ARG A 40 -3.61 -9.24 -8.01
C ARG A 40 -3.68 -7.76 -7.69
N ALA A 41 -4.66 -7.03 -8.25
CA ALA A 41 -4.88 -5.63 -7.96
C ALA A 41 -5.27 -5.40 -6.49
N VAL A 42 -6.23 -6.18 -5.97
CA VAL A 42 -6.62 -6.08 -4.55
C VAL A 42 -5.44 -6.42 -3.63
N HIS A 43 -4.68 -7.47 -3.95
CA HIS A 43 -3.47 -7.82 -3.22
C HIS A 43 -2.44 -6.67 -3.21
N LEU A 44 -2.24 -6.00 -4.36
CA LEU A 44 -1.37 -4.83 -4.48
C LEU A 44 -1.84 -3.66 -3.60
N ALA A 45 -3.15 -3.44 -3.47
CA ALA A 45 -3.73 -2.40 -2.60
C ALA A 45 -3.30 -2.59 -1.14
N PHE A 46 -3.43 -3.82 -0.63
CA PHE A 46 -3.02 -4.17 0.72
C PHE A 46 -1.50 -4.05 0.90
N ALA A 47 -0.74 -4.58 -0.06
CA ALA A 47 0.72 -4.53 -0.02
C ALA A 47 1.26 -3.10 0.03
N ILE A 48 0.82 -2.23 -0.89
CA ILE A 48 1.34 -0.86 -0.98
C ILE A 48 0.94 -0.01 0.25
N SER A 49 -0.27 -0.22 0.78
CA SER A 49 -0.73 0.43 2.01
C SER A 49 0.13 0.03 3.22
N LEU A 50 0.41 -1.26 3.37
CA LEU A 50 1.27 -1.76 4.45
C LEU A 50 2.73 -1.32 4.29
N VAL A 51 3.25 -1.26 3.06
CA VAL A 51 4.60 -0.75 2.82
C VAL A 51 4.71 0.71 3.24
N PHE A 52 3.75 1.57 2.90
CA PHE A 52 3.79 2.97 3.36
C PHE A 52 3.64 3.12 4.87
N LEU A 53 2.83 2.27 5.52
CA LEU A 53 2.64 2.29 6.98
C LEU A 53 3.83 1.68 7.75
N THR A 54 4.54 0.71 7.16
CA THR A 54 5.58 -0.07 7.84
C THR A 54 7.00 0.38 7.46
N CYS A 55 7.24 0.68 6.19
CA CYS A 55 8.54 1.15 5.68
C CYS A 55 8.62 2.68 5.74
N ARG A 56 9.09 3.17 6.89
CA ARG A 56 9.42 4.59 7.12
C ARG A 56 10.34 5.15 6.03
N PHE A 57 10.20 6.43 5.70
CA PHE A 57 11.23 7.19 4.97
C PHE A 57 12.58 7.01 5.69
N ARG A 58 13.42 6.13 5.15
CA ARG A 58 14.74 5.83 5.69
C ARG A 58 15.67 6.98 5.36
N THR A 59 15.65 8.02 6.19
CA THR A 59 16.84 8.86 6.38
C THR A 59 17.95 7.93 6.83
N GLN A 60 18.95 7.78 5.96
CA GLN A 60 20.20 7.10 6.20
C GLN A 60 20.87 7.65 7.46
N LYS A 61 20.54 7.14 8.64
CA LYS A 61 21.48 7.05 9.76
C LYS A 61 20.91 6.23 10.90
N LYS A 62 21.79 5.38 11.42
CA LYS A 62 21.71 4.63 12.67
C LYS A 62 21.10 3.23 12.56
N GLN A 63 21.95 2.32 12.09
CA GLN A 63 22.21 1.09 12.85
C GLN A 63 22.29 1.44 14.34
N ARG A 64 21.29 1.03 15.12
CA ARG A 64 21.44 0.59 16.52
C ARG A 64 20.10 0.00 16.95
N THR A 65 20.11 -1.33 17.09
CA THR A 65 19.61 -2.04 18.27
C THR A 65 18.69 -1.19 19.14
N ASP A 66 17.38 -1.25 18.91
CA ASP A 66 16.34 -1.20 19.93
C ASP A 66 14.97 -1.23 19.24
N LEU A 67 14.33 -2.42 19.29
CA LEU A 67 12.97 -2.69 18.80
C LEU A 67 11.89 -1.78 19.44
N SER A 68 12.28 -0.98 20.45
CA SER A 68 11.42 -0.13 21.26
C SER A 68 11.49 1.37 20.90
N ASP A 69 12.58 1.82 20.26
CA ASP A 69 12.82 3.24 19.93
C ASP A 69 12.52 3.62 18.48
N ALA A 70 12.25 2.64 17.61
CA ALA A 70 11.82 2.83 16.22
C ALA A 70 10.40 3.43 16.08
N ILE A 71 9.68 3.58 17.20
CA ILE A 71 8.26 4.00 17.23
C ILE A 71 8.18 5.50 17.56
N SER A 72 8.98 6.35 16.92
CA SER A 72 8.70 7.79 16.91
C SER A 72 7.73 8.06 15.75
N HIS A 73 6.48 8.34 16.12
CA HIS A 73 5.35 8.87 15.35
C HIS A 73 5.42 8.72 13.81
N ILE A 74 4.45 8.00 13.24
CA ILE A 74 4.28 7.94 11.78
C ILE A 74 4.09 9.38 11.26
N PRO A 75 4.93 9.86 10.33
CA PRO A 75 4.72 11.17 9.73
C PRO A 75 3.38 11.15 8.99
N ILE A 76 2.59 12.22 9.13
CA ILE A 76 1.27 12.37 8.51
C ILE A 76 1.32 12.13 6.98
N ILE A 77 2.47 12.41 6.37
CA ILE A 77 2.76 12.17 4.94
C ILE A 77 2.62 10.69 4.56
N ASP A 78 3.07 9.75 5.40
CA ASP A 78 3.00 8.31 5.11
C ASP A 78 1.54 7.80 5.20
N TYR A 79 0.72 8.38 6.09
CA TYR A 79 -0.73 8.13 6.11
C TYR A 79 -1.42 8.64 4.84
N ILE A 80 -1.09 9.86 4.40
CA ILE A 80 -1.66 10.43 3.16
C ILE A 80 -1.27 9.59 1.94
N LEU A 81 -0.01 9.15 1.85
CA LEU A 81 0.44 8.27 0.76
C LEU A 81 -0.23 6.90 0.80
N ALA A 82 -0.40 6.31 1.99
CA ALA A 82 -1.11 5.04 2.14
C ALA A 82 -2.58 5.14 1.70
N VAL A 83 -3.27 6.23 2.06
CA VAL A 83 -4.66 6.48 1.65
C VAL A 83 -4.73 6.76 0.14
N LEU A 84 -3.85 7.59 -0.41
CA LEU A 84 -3.80 7.86 -1.84
C LEU A 84 -3.55 6.59 -2.65
N ALA A 85 -2.58 5.76 -2.23
CA ALA A 85 -2.27 4.50 -2.90
C ALA A 85 -3.45 3.51 -2.81
N CYS A 86 -4.12 3.43 -1.66
CA CYS A 86 -5.32 2.62 -1.49
C CYS A 86 -6.45 3.09 -2.42
N LEU A 87 -6.72 4.40 -2.48
CA LEU A 87 -7.75 4.98 -3.34
C LEU A 87 -7.44 4.77 -4.84
N SER A 88 -6.18 4.91 -5.25
CA SER A 88 -5.76 4.67 -6.63
C SER A 88 -5.99 3.22 -7.05
N VAL A 89 -5.67 2.26 -6.19
CA VAL A 89 -5.91 0.83 -6.51
C VAL A 89 -7.40 0.49 -6.43
N LEU A 90 -8.14 1.10 -5.51
CA LEU A 90 -9.58 0.87 -5.39
C LEU A 90 -10.33 1.36 -6.64
N TYR A 91 -9.94 2.52 -7.18
CA TYR A 91 -10.47 3.01 -8.47
C TYR A 91 -10.21 2.00 -9.60
N PHE A 92 -8.99 1.44 -9.66
CA PHE A 92 -8.64 0.42 -10.66
C PHE A 92 -9.49 -0.85 -10.54
N VAL A 93 -9.76 -1.31 -9.31
CA VAL A 93 -10.58 -2.51 -9.06
C VAL A 93 -12.04 -2.27 -9.44
N PHE A 94 -12.60 -1.11 -9.14
CA PHE A 94 -13.99 -0.79 -9.46
C PHE A 94 -14.24 -0.53 -10.95
N ASP A 95 -13.32 0.15 -11.64
CA ASP A 95 -13.48 0.50 -13.06
C ASP A 95 -12.84 -0.53 -14.01
N TRP A 96 -12.40 -1.69 -13.48
CA TRP A 96 -11.72 -2.74 -14.24
C TRP A 96 -12.51 -3.18 -15.48
N THR A 97 -13.83 -3.34 -15.36
CA THR A 97 -14.72 -3.73 -16.46
C THR A 97 -14.81 -2.65 -17.54
N GLY A 98 -14.85 -1.37 -17.14
CA GLY A 98 -14.87 -0.22 -18.04
C GLY A 98 -13.55 -0.05 -18.80
N ILE A 99 -12.42 -0.24 -18.12
CA ILE A 99 -11.08 -0.16 -18.70
C ILE A 99 -10.87 -1.31 -19.70
N SER A 100 -11.25 -2.53 -19.34
CA SER A 100 -11.06 -3.72 -20.18
C SER A 100 -11.90 -3.66 -21.47
N MET A 101 -13.12 -3.13 -21.40
CA MET A 101 -14.00 -2.95 -22.56
C MET A 101 -13.57 -1.79 -23.49
N ARG A 102 -12.76 -0.85 -23.00
CA ARG A 102 -12.27 0.32 -23.76
C ARG A 102 -10.85 0.13 -24.29
N ALA A 103 -10.35 -1.11 -24.35
CA ALA A 103 -9.03 -1.46 -24.87
C ALA A 103 -8.83 -0.97 -26.32
N GLY A 104 -8.43 0.29 -26.48
CA GLY A 104 -8.33 1.00 -27.75
C GLY A 104 -8.62 2.51 -27.67
N LEU A 105 -9.41 2.97 -26.68
CA LEU A 105 -9.72 4.39 -26.45
C LEU A 105 -9.59 4.74 -24.95
N PRO A 106 -8.37 4.70 -24.39
CA PRO A 106 -8.14 5.03 -22.99
C PRO A 106 -8.50 6.50 -22.70
N ILE A 107 -9.25 6.73 -21.63
CA ILE A 107 -9.59 8.09 -21.18
C ILE A 107 -8.35 8.69 -20.50
N ARG A 108 -8.14 10.00 -20.68
CA ARG A 108 -7.02 10.73 -20.05
C ARG A 108 -6.92 10.50 -18.52
N ARG A 109 -8.07 10.37 -17.86
CA ARG A 109 -8.18 10.13 -16.42
C ARG A 109 -7.58 8.80 -15.99
N ASP A 110 -7.83 7.73 -16.75
CA ASP A 110 -7.34 6.38 -16.41
C ASP A 110 -5.82 6.29 -16.56
N VAL A 111 -5.28 6.97 -17.59
CA VAL A 111 -3.84 7.10 -17.80
C VAL A 111 -3.19 7.86 -16.66
N VAL A 112 -3.73 9.01 -16.25
CA VAL A 112 -3.17 9.82 -15.15
C VAL A 112 -3.16 9.05 -13.84
N ILE A 113 -4.26 8.37 -13.49
CA ILE A 113 -4.35 7.59 -12.24
C ILE A 113 -3.38 6.41 -12.27
N SER A 114 -3.24 5.72 -13.41
CA SER A 114 -2.32 4.59 -13.55
C SER A 114 -0.86 5.03 -13.45
N VAL A 115 -0.50 6.17 -14.04
CA VAL A 115 0.86 6.73 -13.92
C VAL A 115 1.17 7.11 -12.48
N ILE A 116 0.24 7.75 -11.77
CA ILE A 116 0.40 8.06 -10.34
C ILE A 116 0.58 6.78 -9.53
N LEU A 117 -0.23 5.74 -9.79
CA LEU A 117 -0.12 4.45 -9.12
C LEU A 117 1.27 3.82 -9.35
N ILE A 118 1.78 3.84 -10.60
CA ILE A 118 3.11 3.31 -10.92
C ILE A 118 4.19 4.07 -10.15
N VAL A 119 4.14 5.40 -10.13
CA VAL A 119 5.11 6.23 -9.39
C VAL A 119 5.06 5.92 -7.89
N LEU A 120 3.86 5.82 -7.30
CA LEU A 120 3.70 5.45 -5.90
C LEU A 120 4.22 4.04 -5.61
N LEU A 121 4.00 3.09 -6.52
CA LEU A 121 4.48 1.72 -6.40
C LEU A 121 6.01 1.64 -6.46
N LEU A 122 6.63 2.36 -7.39
CA LEU A 122 8.09 2.45 -7.48
C LEU A 122 8.68 3.06 -6.21
N GLU A 123 8.07 4.13 -5.69
CA GLU A 123 8.48 4.75 -4.43
C GLU A 123 8.31 3.80 -3.23
N ALA A 124 7.21 3.05 -3.16
CA ALA A 124 6.99 2.04 -2.13
C ALA A 124 8.07 0.93 -2.20
N THR A 125 8.35 0.43 -3.41
CA THR A 125 9.38 -0.59 -3.63
C THR A 125 10.77 -0.09 -3.26
N ARG A 126 11.10 1.16 -3.63
CA ARG A 126 12.35 1.85 -3.26
C ARG A 126 12.52 1.95 -1.74
N ARG A 127 11.42 2.17 -1.01
CA ARG A 127 11.42 2.20 0.47
C ARG A 127 11.58 0.81 1.09
N ALA A 128 10.94 -0.22 0.52
CA ALA A 128 10.93 -1.58 1.07
C ALA A 128 12.27 -2.32 0.88
N ILE A 129 12.85 -2.27 -0.33
CA ILE A 129 14.04 -3.05 -0.70
C ILE A 129 15.33 -2.22 -0.56
N GLY A 130 15.21 -0.89 -0.51
CA GLY A 130 16.34 0.04 -0.49
C GLY A 130 16.89 0.34 -1.91
N PRO A 131 18.05 1.02 -2.02
CA PRO A 131 18.61 1.46 -3.30
C PRO A 131 19.07 0.32 -4.23
N ALA A 132 18.89 -0.94 -3.84
CA ALA A 132 19.30 -2.10 -4.62
C ALA A 132 18.55 -2.27 -5.96
N LEU A 133 17.46 -1.52 -6.18
CA LEU A 133 16.71 -1.48 -7.45
C LEU A 133 16.87 -0.14 -8.19
N ALA A 134 17.76 0.74 -7.71
CA ALA A 134 18.08 2.01 -8.38
C ALA A 134 19.30 1.90 -9.33
N ILE A 135 19.80 0.68 -9.57
CA ILE A 135 20.85 0.36 -10.55
C ILE A 135 20.39 -0.84 -11.38
#